data_AF-S4P621-F1
#
_entry.id   AF-S4P621-F1
#
_cell.length_a   1.000
_cell.length_b   1.000
_cell.length_c   1.000
_cell.angle_alpha   90.00
_cell.angle_beta   90.00
_cell.angle_gamma   90.00
#
_symmetry.space_group_name_H-M   'P 1'
#
loop_
_entity.id
_entity.type
_entity.pdbx_description
1 polymer ?
#
loop_
_entity_poly.entity_id
_entity_poly.type
_entity_poly.pdbx_seq_one_letter_code
_entity_poly.pdbx_strand_id
1 'polypeptide(L)'
;MFQQAAGIFAYMKSNIMMAVHQESTPDLHLETLQTLSQLMLAQAQEVIAYKCIRDGMKDSMVAKVCSQCEELFMDTMRSLQKEHLRIILDRDWTTAVQAKQQTFRGLTQYYQAQVCRANKAVGEEIARLQIAAELLKTMREGSPVYELGAKAARQLAAAIRDNDFIYHERIPDARS
;
A
#
# COMPACT_ATOMS: atom_id res chain seq x y z
N MET A 1 -13.09 13.25 6.40
CA MET A 1 -13.58 12.10 7.20
C MET A 1 -12.43 11.27 7.77
N PHE A 2 -11.64 10.52 6.99
CA PHE A 2 -10.55 9.68 7.56
C PHE A 2 -9.48 10.45 8.36
N GLN A 3 -8.96 11.58 7.83
CA GLN A 3 -7.98 12.40 8.57
C GLN A 3 -8.53 12.96 9.88
N GLN A 4 -9.83 13.31 9.90
CA GLN A 4 -10.49 13.79 11.12
C GLN A 4 -10.61 12.66 12.14
N ALA A 5 -11.00 11.45 11.70
CA ALA A 5 -11.07 10.27 12.58
C ALA A 5 -9.69 9.92 13.15
N ALA A 6 -8.63 9.94 12.34
CA ALA A 6 -7.24 9.80 12.81
C ALA A 6 -6.91 10.81 13.91
N GLY A 7 -7.21 12.10 13.68
CA GLY A 7 -7.01 13.15 14.69
C GLY A 7 -7.79 12.92 15.98
N ILE A 8 -9.04 12.46 15.89
CA ILE A 8 -9.89 12.16 17.06
C ILE A 8 -9.31 10.98 17.86
N PHE A 9 -8.90 9.88 17.21
CA PHE A 9 -8.26 8.76 17.89
C PHE A 9 -6.93 9.15 18.56
N ALA A 10 -6.11 9.96 17.87
CA ALA A 10 -4.88 10.49 18.44
C ALA A 10 -5.15 11.39 19.66
N TYR A 11 -6.17 12.26 19.58
CA TYR A 11 -6.59 13.09 20.70
C TYR A 11 -7.06 12.24 21.89
N MET A 12 -7.92 11.24 21.65
CA MET A 12 -8.38 10.34 22.70
C MET A 12 -7.20 9.63 23.37
N LYS A 13 -6.26 9.10 22.59
CA LYS A 13 -5.04 8.46 23.13
C LYS A 13 -4.29 9.38 24.11
N SER A 14 -4.14 10.66 23.77
CA SER A 14 -3.41 11.61 24.62
C SER A 14 -4.17 12.06 25.87
N ASN A 15 -5.51 11.94 25.90
CA ASN A 15 -6.34 12.57 26.94
C ASN A 15 -7.22 11.59 27.72
N ILE A 16 -7.33 10.32 27.31
CA ILE A 16 -8.28 9.37 27.91
C ILE A 16 -8.04 9.15 29.41
N MET A 17 -6.78 9.13 29.83
CA MET A 17 -6.39 8.97 31.24
C MET A 17 -6.77 10.17 32.12
N MET A 18 -6.96 11.36 31.52
CA MET A 18 -7.43 12.54 32.25
C MET A 18 -8.95 12.59 32.37
N ALA A 19 -9.66 11.94 31.45
CA ALA A 19 -11.12 11.94 31.39
C ALA A 19 -11.74 10.78 32.18
N VAL A 20 -11.06 9.64 32.25
CA VAL A 20 -11.58 8.41 32.86
C VAL A 20 -10.85 8.15 34.19
N HIS A 21 -11.59 8.19 35.29
CA HIS A 21 -11.07 7.98 36.65
C HIS A 21 -10.99 6.48 37.05
N GLN A 22 -11.32 5.59 36.11
CA GLN A 22 -11.35 4.14 36.26
C GLN A 22 -10.57 3.48 35.11
N GLU A 23 -10.30 2.18 35.20
CA GLU A 23 -9.63 1.46 34.11
C GLU A 23 -10.48 1.54 32.82
N SER A 24 -9.85 1.99 31.74
CA SER A 24 -10.51 2.11 30.43
C SER A 24 -10.83 0.73 29.86
N THR A 25 -11.94 0.61 29.14
CA THR A 25 -12.24 -0.62 28.39
C THR A 25 -11.18 -0.88 27.30
N PRO A 26 -10.98 -2.13 26.87
CA PRO A 26 -9.87 -2.49 25.97
C PRO A 26 -9.87 -1.77 24.61
N ASP A 27 -11.03 -1.35 24.13
CA ASP A 27 -11.20 -0.54 22.92
C ASP A 27 -10.63 0.89 23.07
N LEU A 28 -10.55 1.39 24.30
CA LEU A 28 -10.01 2.70 24.65
C LEU A 28 -8.56 2.64 25.17
N HIS A 29 -7.93 1.47 25.14
CA HIS A 29 -6.50 1.36 25.45
C HIS A 29 -5.66 2.18 24.48
N LEU A 30 -4.54 2.72 24.99
CA LEU A 30 -3.64 3.59 24.21
C LEU A 30 -3.14 2.92 22.92
N GLU A 31 -2.92 1.62 22.94
CA GLU A 31 -2.49 0.84 21.77
C GLU A 31 -3.62 0.64 20.75
N THR A 32 -4.85 0.42 21.21
CA THR A 32 -6.03 0.33 20.34
C THR A 32 -6.27 1.66 19.65
N LEU A 33 -6.31 2.76 20.40
CA LEU A 33 -6.48 4.10 19.87
C LEU A 33 -5.36 4.49 18.90
N GLN A 34 -4.11 4.12 19.20
CA GLN A 34 -2.99 4.32 18.27
C GLN A 34 -3.20 3.57 16.95
N THR A 35 -3.61 2.31 17.03
CA THR A 35 -3.80 1.45 15.84
C THR A 35 -4.95 1.95 14.98
N LEU A 36 -6.05 2.37 15.60
CA LEU A 36 -7.18 2.99 14.92
C LEU A 36 -6.77 4.31 14.25
N SER A 37 -5.99 5.15 14.94
CA SER A 37 -5.43 6.37 14.36
C SER A 37 -4.56 6.09 13.13
N GLN A 38 -3.68 5.07 13.21
CA GLN A 38 -2.81 4.66 12.10
C GLN A 38 -3.62 4.14 10.91
N LEU A 39 -4.62 3.29 11.16
CA LEU A 39 -5.50 2.76 10.12
C LEU A 39 -6.25 3.89 9.38
N MET A 40 -6.81 4.84 10.12
CA MET A 40 -7.51 5.99 9.53
C MET A 40 -6.56 6.86 8.69
N LEU A 41 -5.31 7.04 9.12
CA LEU A 41 -4.31 7.77 8.35
C LEU A 41 -3.92 7.02 7.06
N ALA A 42 -3.74 5.70 7.12
CA ALA A 42 -3.48 4.87 5.95
C ALA A 42 -4.63 4.93 4.93
N GLN A 43 -5.88 4.85 5.39
CA GLN A 43 -7.07 4.99 4.54
C GLN A 43 -7.22 6.39 3.93
N ALA A 44 -6.82 7.45 4.65
CA ALA A 44 -6.76 8.79 4.09
C ALA A 44 -5.75 8.87 2.94
N GLN A 45 -4.56 8.27 3.12
CA GLN A 45 -3.54 8.22 2.08
C GLN A 45 -3.99 7.39 0.87
N GLU A 46 -4.74 6.30 1.08
CA GLU A 46 -5.35 5.50 0.03
C GLU A 46 -6.29 6.33 -0.85
N VAL A 47 -7.15 7.16 -0.25
CA VAL A 47 -8.04 8.05 -1.01
C VAL A 47 -7.24 9.06 -1.85
N ILE A 48 -6.16 9.60 -1.29
CA ILE A 48 -5.26 10.51 -2.02
C ILE A 48 -4.58 9.77 -3.18
N ALA A 49 -4.08 8.55 -2.96
CA ALA A 49 -3.45 7.74 -3.99
C ALA A 49 -4.39 7.49 -5.16
N TYR A 50 -5.63 7.03 -4.90
CA TYR A 50 -6.61 6.82 -5.97
C TYR A 50 -7.03 8.11 -6.66
N LYS A 51 -7.06 9.24 -5.94
CA LYS A 51 -7.26 10.55 -6.56
C LYS A 51 -6.11 10.89 -7.51
N CYS A 52 -4.85 10.76 -7.09
CA CYS A 52 -3.68 11.02 -7.95
C CYS A 52 -3.68 10.15 -9.21
N ILE A 53 -4.07 8.87 -9.08
CA ILE A 53 -4.23 7.94 -10.19
C ILE A 53 -5.33 8.42 -11.15
N ARG A 54 -6.52 8.71 -10.63
CA ARG A 54 -7.67 9.15 -11.42
C ARG A 54 -7.41 10.48 -12.13
N ASP A 55 -6.75 11.41 -11.45
CA ASP A 55 -6.45 12.75 -11.97
C ASP A 55 -5.28 12.72 -12.97
N GLY A 56 -4.71 11.54 -13.29
CA GLY A 56 -3.68 11.38 -14.31
C GLY A 56 -2.36 12.10 -13.94
N MET A 57 -2.02 12.15 -12.66
CA MET A 57 -0.79 12.79 -12.22
C MET A 57 0.46 12.05 -12.73
N LYS A 58 1.62 12.72 -12.71
CA LYS A 58 2.89 12.14 -13.16
C LYS A 58 3.17 10.80 -12.45
N ASP A 59 3.61 9.79 -13.19
CA ASP A 59 3.88 8.44 -12.65
C ASP A 59 4.83 8.46 -11.45
N SER A 60 5.86 9.31 -11.47
CA SER A 60 6.80 9.46 -10.35
C SER A 60 6.16 10.02 -9.08
N MET A 61 5.12 10.84 -9.20
CA MET A 61 4.35 11.33 -8.06
C MET A 61 3.41 10.23 -7.55
N VAL A 62 2.71 9.56 -8.46
CA VAL A 62 1.80 8.46 -8.10
C VAL A 62 2.57 7.33 -7.39
N ALA A 63 3.75 6.96 -7.89
CA ALA A 63 4.62 5.97 -7.26
C ALA A 63 4.96 6.34 -5.81
N LYS A 64 5.35 7.58 -5.55
CA LYS A 64 5.66 8.06 -4.18
C LYS A 64 4.45 8.04 -3.26
N VAL A 65 3.29 8.48 -3.75
CA VAL A 65 2.05 8.51 -2.95
C VAL A 65 1.60 7.09 -2.60
N CYS A 66 1.68 6.15 -3.56
CA CYS A 66 1.41 4.74 -3.34
C CYS A 66 2.41 4.11 -2.36
N SER A 67 3.71 4.45 -2.47
CA SER A 67 4.76 3.95 -1.56
C SER A 67 4.47 4.37 -0.12
N GLN A 68 4.13 5.65 0.09
CA GLN A 68 3.75 6.11 1.41
C GLN A 68 2.52 5.40 1.96
N CYS A 69 1.54 5.10 1.09
CA CYS A 69 0.34 4.38 1.48
C CYS A 69 0.65 2.93 1.90
N GLU A 70 1.55 2.29 1.17
CA GLU A 70 2.04 0.94 1.46
C GLU A 70 2.74 0.86 2.82
N GLU A 71 3.64 1.81 3.11
CA GLU A 71 4.32 1.93 4.40
C GLU A 71 3.32 2.10 5.56
N LEU A 72 2.33 3.00 5.40
CA LEU A 72 1.32 3.23 6.45
C LEU A 72 0.47 1.98 6.73
N PHE A 73 0.11 1.22 5.71
CA PHE A 73 -0.58 -0.06 5.91
C PHE A 73 0.34 -1.13 6.50
N MET A 74 1.63 -1.15 6.16
CA MET A 74 2.61 -2.04 6.78
C MET A 74 2.74 -1.75 8.28
N ASP A 75 2.83 -0.49 8.67
CA ASP A 75 2.86 -0.07 10.09
C ASP A 75 1.59 -0.48 10.82
N THR A 76 0.43 -0.23 10.20
CA THR A 76 -0.87 -0.62 10.76
C THR A 76 -0.95 -2.14 10.93
N MET A 77 -0.47 -2.93 9.96
CA MET A 77 -0.44 -4.39 10.02
C MET A 77 0.42 -4.89 11.18
N ARG A 78 1.59 -4.28 11.42
CA ARG A 78 2.46 -4.61 12.56
C ARG A 78 1.75 -4.39 13.90
N SER A 79 0.99 -3.29 14.02
CA SER A 79 0.19 -3.02 15.21
C SER A 79 -0.94 -4.05 15.38
N LEU A 80 -1.68 -4.37 14.31
CA LEU A 80 -2.80 -5.33 14.36
C LEU A 80 -2.40 -6.76 14.73
N GLN A 81 -1.13 -7.14 14.54
CA GLN A 81 -0.64 -8.48 14.90
C GLN A 81 -0.40 -8.68 16.40
N LYS A 82 -0.47 -7.61 17.21
CA LYS A 82 -0.32 -7.69 18.67
C LYS A 82 -1.49 -8.46 19.29
N GLU A 83 -1.18 -9.39 20.19
CA GLU A 83 -2.13 -10.38 20.73
C GLU A 83 -3.41 -9.73 21.30
N HIS A 84 -3.27 -8.70 22.14
CA HIS A 84 -4.43 -8.03 22.75
C HIS A 84 -5.35 -7.38 21.71
N LEU A 85 -4.83 -6.88 20.59
CA LEU A 85 -5.65 -6.30 19.52
C LEU A 85 -6.38 -7.36 18.71
N ARG A 86 -5.80 -8.56 18.56
CA ARG A 86 -6.43 -9.69 17.86
C ARG A 86 -7.63 -10.27 18.63
N ILE A 87 -7.71 -10.02 19.93
CA ILE A 87 -8.84 -10.41 20.78
C ILE A 87 -10.01 -9.43 20.61
N ILE A 88 -9.71 -8.14 20.42
CA ILE A 88 -10.72 -7.06 20.39
C ILE A 88 -11.21 -6.78 18.96
N LEU A 89 -10.32 -6.88 17.97
CA LEU A 89 -10.62 -6.56 16.58
C LEU A 89 -10.87 -7.82 15.76
N ASP A 90 -11.82 -7.75 14.83
CA ASP A 90 -12.15 -8.87 13.95
C ASP A 90 -10.94 -9.28 13.09
N ARG A 91 -10.79 -10.60 12.89
CA ARG A 91 -9.70 -11.17 12.09
C ARG A 91 -9.65 -10.62 10.66
N ASP A 92 -10.80 -10.26 10.12
CA ASP A 92 -10.94 -9.69 8.77
C ASP A 92 -10.18 -8.38 8.59
N TRP A 93 -9.93 -7.63 9.67
CA TRP A 93 -9.16 -6.39 9.61
C TRP A 93 -7.71 -6.64 9.20
N THR A 94 -7.10 -7.70 9.72
CA THR A 94 -5.72 -8.06 9.38
C THR A 94 -5.63 -8.43 7.90
N THR A 95 -6.56 -9.25 7.41
CA THR A 95 -6.64 -9.66 6.02
C THR A 95 -6.87 -8.47 5.09
N ALA A 96 -7.79 -7.57 5.44
CA ALA A 96 -8.09 -6.38 4.65
C ALA A 96 -6.91 -5.41 4.58
N VAL A 97 -6.22 -5.17 5.71
CA VAL A 97 -5.03 -4.31 5.75
C VAL A 97 -3.88 -4.93 4.97
N GLN A 98 -3.67 -6.25 5.06
CA GLN A 98 -2.66 -6.95 4.29
C GLN A 98 -2.94 -6.86 2.78
N ALA A 99 -4.18 -7.07 2.35
CA ALA A 99 -4.56 -6.95 0.94
C ALA A 99 -4.35 -5.51 0.41
N LYS A 100 -4.66 -4.49 1.22
CA LYS A 100 -4.39 -3.09 0.88
C LYS A 100 -2.90 -2.81 0.79
N GLN A 101 -2.09 -3.27 1.74
CA GLN A 101 -0.63 -3.13 1.71
C GLN A 101 -0.05 -3.75 0.43
N GLN A 102 -0.44 -4.98 0.08
CA GLN A 102 0.02 -5.64 -1.16
C GLN A 102 -0.44 -4.91 -2.43
N THR A 103 -1.67 -4.39 -2.43
CA THR A 103 -2.17 -3.55 -3.53
C THR A 103 -1.28 -2.33 -3.73
N PHE A 104 -1.01 -1.57 -2.68
CA PHE A 104 -0.19 -0.36 -2.79
C PHE A 104 1.28 -0.65 -3.08
N ARG A 105 1.80 -1.79 -2.64
CA ARG A 105 3.12 -2.28 -3.07
C ARG A 105 3.16 -2.54 -4.57
N GLY A 106 2.17 -3.27 -5.10
CA GLY A 106 2.06 -3.55 -6.53
C GLY A 106 1.87 -2.27 -7.37
N LEU A 107 1.04 -1.33 -6.91
CA LEU A 107 0.85 -0.04 -7.57
C LEU A 107 2.14 0.79 -7.59
N THR A 108 2.86 0.85 -6.47
CA THR A 108 4.15 1.55 -6.38
C THR A 108 5.12 1.02 -7.43
N GLN A 109 5.27 -0.31 -7.52
CA GLN A 109 6.16 -0.93 -8.49
C GLN A 109 5.70 -0.69 -9.93
N TYR A 110 4.39 -0.76 -10.20
CA TYR A 110 3.85 -0.47 -11.52
C TYR A 110 4.18 0.94 -12.01
N TYR A 111 3.87 1.96 -11.20
CA TYR A 111 4.11 3.35 -11.59
C TYR A 111 5.60 3.68 -11.64
N GLN A 112 6.41 3.11 -10.74
CA GLN A 112 7.85 3.27 -10.81
C GLN A 112 8.44 2.59 -12.05
N ALA A 113 7.87 1.47 -12.51
CA ALA A 113 8.27 0.86 -13.79
C ALA A 113 8.00 1.78 -14.98
N GLN A 114 6.90 2.55 -14.98
CA GLN A 114 6.66 3.54 -16.04
C GLN A 114 7.68 4.67 -16.02
N VAL A 115 8.17 5.06 -14.85
CA VAL A 115 9.28 6.01 -14.73
C VAL A 115 10.57 5.43 -15.31
N CYS A 116 10.90 4.18 -14.98
CA CYS A 116 12.07 3.48 -15.55
C CYS A 116 11.96 3.39 -17.07
N ARG A 117 10.79 3.04 -17.59
CA ARG A 117 10.49 3.00 -19.04
C ARG A 117 10.74 4.35 -19.71
N ALA A 118 10.22 5.43 -19.14
CA ALA A 118 10.41 6.79 -19.65
C ALA A 118 11.90 7.20 -19.67
N ASN A 119 12.68 6.69 -18.71
CA ASN A 119 14.12 6.90 -18.60
C ASN A 119 14.96 5.88 -19.38
N LYS A 120 14.33 4.95 -20.11
CA LYS A 120 14.99 3.84 -20.84
C LYS A 120 15.84 2.94 -19.95
N ALA A 121 15.49 2.79 -18.67
CA ALA A 121 16.10 1.84 -17.75
C ALA A 121 15.35 0.51 -17.83
N VAL A 122 15.64 -0.28 -18.86
CA VAL A 122 14.86 -1.48 -19.25
C VAL A 122 15.00 -2.59 -18.21
N GLY A 123 16.21 -2.82 -17.69
CA GLY A 123 16.45 -3.82 -16.65
C GLY A 123 15.62 -3.56 -15.39
N GLU A 124 15.61 -2.32 -14.92
CA GLU A 124 14.79 -1.91 -13.77
C GLU A 124 13.29 -1.95 -14.06
N GLU A 125 12.86 -1.53 -15.26
CA GLU A 125 11.46 -1.65 -15.69
C GLU A 125 10.98 -3.09 -15.55
N ILE A 126 11.75 -4.05 -16.07
CA ILE A 126 11.42 -5.49 -16.00
C ILE A 126 11.31 -5.97 -14.56
N ALA A 127 12.32 -5.68 -13.72
CA ALA A 127 12.32 -6.12 -12.32
C ALA A 127 11.10 -5.60 -11.55
N ARG A 128 10.70 -4.34 -11.79
CA ARG A 128 9.53 -3.74 -11.14
C ARG A 128 8.21 -4.29 -11.69
N LEU A 129 8.11 -4.51 -12.99
CA LEU A 129 6.93 -5.09 -13.61
C LEU A 129 6.67 -6.54 -13.15
N GLN A 130 7.72 -7.31 -12.83
CA GLN A 130 7.57 -8.65 -12.23
C GLN A 130 6.80 -8.59 -10.91
N ILE A 131 7.25 -7.73 -9.98
CA ILE A 131 6.60 -7.56 -8.67
C ILE A 131 5.17 -7.03 -8.83
N ALA A 132 4.98 -6.04 -9.70
CA ALA A 132 3.67 -5.46 -9.95
C ALA A 132 2.69 -6.51 -10.51
N ALA A 133 3.11 -7.30 -11.50
CA ALA A 133 2.28 -8.34 -12.09
C ALA A 133 1.94 -9.45 -11.08
N GLU A 134 2.90 -9.85 -10.24
CA GLU A 134 2.69 -10.85 -9.18
C GLU A 134 1.65 -10.36 -8.17
N LEU A 135 1.85 -9.17 -7.59
CA LEU A 135 1.00 -8.67 -6.50
C LEU A 135 -0.38 -8.21 -6.97
N LEU A 136 -0.50 -7.60 -8.15
CA LEU A 136 -1.78 -7.05 -8.59
C LEU A 136 -2.72 -8.10 -9.17
N LYS A 137 -2.19 -9.24 -9.66
CA LYS A 137 -3.00 -10.36 -10.18
C LYS A 137 -3.63 -11.23 -9.10
N THR A 138 -3.17 -11.14 -7.85
CA THR A 138 -3.83 -11.83 -6.72
C THR A 138 -5.09 -11.11 -6.25
N MET A 139 -5.32 -9.88 -6.74
CA MET A 139 -6.51 -9.09 -6.42
C MET A 139 -7.74 -9.68 -7.10
N ARG A 140 -8.92 -9.29 -6.62
CA ARG A 140 -10.20 -9.77 -7.16
C ARG A 140 -10.27 -9.57 -8.67
N GLU A 141 -10.49 -10.65 -9.40
CA GLU A 141 -10.65 -10.62 -10.87
C GLU A 141 -11.75 -9.64 -11.29
N GLY A 142 -11.50 -8.91 -12.37
CA GLY A 142 -12.38 -7.85 -12.87
C GLY A 142 -12.34 -6.53 -12.08
N SER A 143 -11.56 -6.43 -10.99
CA SER A 143 -11.30 -5.13 -10.35
C SER A 143 -10.35 -4.27 -11.19
N PRO A 144 -10.42 -2.92 -11.11
CA PRO A 144 -9.50 -2.04 -11.81
C PRO A 144 -8.02 -2.33 -11.50
N VAL A 145 -7.74 -2.78 -10.27
CA VAL A 145 -6.39 -3.15 -9.82
C VAL A 145 -5.91 -4.43 -10.50
N TYR A 146 -6.79 -5.44 -10.60
CA TYR A 146 -6.49 -6.68 -11.33
C TYR A 146 -6.20 -6.42 -12.81
N GLU A 147 -7.01 -5.59 -13.46
CA GLU A 147 -6.80 -5.19 -14.85
C GLU A 147 -5.45 -4.48 -15.05
N LEU A 148 -5.04 -3.69 -14.07
CA LEU A 148 -3.71 -3.07 -14.07
C LEU A 148 -2.61 -4.12 -13.93
N GLY A 149 -2.79 -5.16 -13.11
CA GLY A 149 -1.90 -6.31 -13.02
C GLY A 149 -1.81 -7.10 -14.33
N ALA A 150 -2.92 -7.30 -15.02
CA ALA A 150 -2.96 -7.91 -16.35
C ALA A 150 -2.25 -7.05 -17.40
N LYS A 151 -2.39 -5.72 -17.32
CA LYS A 151 -1.64 -4.77 -18.13
C LYS A 151 -0.13 -4.81 -17.82
N ALA A 152 0.25 -4.85 -16.55
CA ALA A 152 1.65 -4.97 -16.12
C ALA A 152 2.30 -6.24 -16.67
N ALA A 153 1.60 -7.38 -16.64
CA ALA A 153 2.11 -8.63 -17.20
C ALA A 153 2.31 -8.60 -18.72
N ARG A 154 1.42 -7.90 -19.46
CA ARG A 154 1.60 -7.68 -20.91
C ARG A 154 2.80 -6.78 -21.21
N GLN A 155 2.97 -5.71 -20.43
CA GLN A 155 4.13 -4.83 -20.54
C GLN A 155 5.43 -5.58 -20.21
N LEU A 156 5.42 -6.42 -19.17
CA LEU A 156 6.55 -7.26 -18.79
C LEU A 156 6.98 -8.17 -19.94
N ALA A 157 6.04 -8.90 -20.56
CA ALA A 157 6.35 -9.80 -21.66
C ALA A 157 6.93 -9.07 -22.88
N ALA A 158 6.47 -7.85 -23.15
CA ALA A 158 7.04 -7.01 -24.20
C ALA A 158 8.44 -6.51 -23.84
N ALA A 159 8.65 -6.00 -22.62
CA ALA A 159 9.93 -5.49 -22.17
C ALA A 159 11.01 -6.58 -22.12
N ILE A 160 10.67 -7.79 -21.66
CA ILE A 160 11.59 -8.95 -21.69
C ILE A 160 12.00 -9.26 -23.13
N ARG A 161 11.02 -9.36 -24.04
CA ARG A 161 11.32 -9.60 -25.46
C ARG A 161 12.22 -8.51 -26.03
N ASP A 162 11.91 -7.23 -25.82
CA ASP A 162 12.74 -6.16 -26.37
C ASP A 162 14.15 -6.17 -25.74
N ASN A 163 14.27 -6.50 -24.46
CA ASN A 163 15.57 -6.62 -23.79
C ASN A 163 16.40 -7.80 -24.33
N ASP A 164 15.79 -8.94 -24.58
CA ASP A 164 16.46 -10.14 -25.11
C ASP A 164 16.95 -9.97 -26.55
N PHE A 165 16.29 -9.11 -27.34
CA PHE A 165 16.62 -8.92 -28.76
C PHE A 165 17.43 -7.64 -29.04
N ILE A 166 17.25 -6.59 -28.24
CA ILE A 166 17.78 -5.25 -28.53
C ILE A 166 18.76 -4.80 -27.45
N TYR A 167 18.30 -4.66 -26.20
CA TYR A 167 19.03 -3.87 -25.20
C TYR A 167 20.06 -4.68 -24.39
N HIS A 168 19.76 -5.94 -24.09
CA HIS A 168 20.59 -6.84 -23.29
C HIS A 168 21.00 -6.24 -21.93
N GLU A 169 20.13 -5.41 -21.32
CA GLU A 169 20.39 -4.87 -20.00
C GLU A 169 20.28 -5.96 -18.93
N ARG A 170 21.16 -5.88 -17.93
CA ARG A 170 21.08 -6.74 -16.75
C ARG A 170 19.83 -6.40 -15.95
N ILE A 171 19.00 -7.40 -15.70
CA ILE A 171 17.83 -7.29 -14.82
C ILE A 171 18.34 -7.38 -13.36
N PRO A 172 18.14 -6.35 -12.51
CA PRO A 172 18.49 -6.41 -11.09
C PRO A 172 17.56 -7.37 -10.34
N ASP A 173 17.98 -7.81 -9.16
CA ASP A 173 17.14 -8.64 -8.32
C ASP A 173 15.93 -7.83 -7.85
N ALA A 174 14.72 -8.34 -8.11
CA ALA A 174 13.47 -7.71 -7.74
C ALA A 174 13.28 -7.60 -6.22
N ARG A 175 14.09 -8.31 -5.42
CA ARG A 175 13.98 -8.37 -3.95
C ARG A 175 15.11 -7.65 -3.20
N SER A 176 16.12 -7.13 -3.90
CA SER A 176 17.23 -6.37 -3.31
C SER A 176 16.93 -4.89 -3.12
#